data_AF-A0A553ULM4-F1
#
_entry.id   AF-A0A553ULM4-F1
#
_cell.length_a   1.000
_cell.length_b   1.000
_cell.length_c   1.000
_cell.angle_alpha   90.00
_cell.angle_beta   90.00
_cell.angle_gamma   90.00
#
_symmetry.space_group_name_H-M   'P 1'
#
loop_
_entity.id
_entity.type
_entity.pdbx_description
1 polymer ?
#
loop_
_entity_poly.entity_id
_entity_poly.type
_entity_poly.pdbx_seq_one_letter_code
_entity_poly.pdbx_strand_id
1 'polypeptide(L)'
;MQIDDVLLDKLAQLSMLELPQDKQALKQNLEEVLGFMDNLSTLDLEGIKSLETESTPLREDVPFCDPSIPQSILKHAPKAQEGYFIVPKIIET
;
A
#
# COMPACT_ATOMS: atom_id res chain seq x y z
N MET A 1 -3.61 -11.86 19.48
CA MET A 1 -2.40 -11.04 19.21
C MET A 1 -2.55 -9.75 20.00
N GLN A 2 -1.52 -9.28 20.72
CA GLN A 2 -1.64 -8.02 21.48
C GLN A 2 -1.14 -6.86 20.62
N ILE A 3 -1.91 -5.77 20.56
CA ILE A 3 -1.53 -4.57 19.81
C ILE A 3 -0.96 -3.53 20.76
N ASP A 4 0.37 -3.39 20.74
CA ASP A 4 1.10 -2.38 21.50
C ASP A 4 1.56 -1.21 20.61
N ASP A 5 2.11 -0.16 21.24
CA ASP A 5 2.58 1.03 20.52
C ASP A 5 3.74 0.71 19.57
N VAL A 6 4.60 -0.23 19.94
CA VAL A 6 5.77 -0.62 19.14
C VAL A 6 5.34 -1.26 17.82
N LEU A 7 4.36 -2.17 17.88
CA LEU A 7 3.77 -2.77 16.70
C LEU A 7 3.09 -1.71 15.83
N LEU A 8 2.34 -0.81 16.45
CA LEU A 8 1.58 0.21 15.73
C LEU A 8 2.52 1.21 15.02
N ASP A 9 3.63 1.59 15.65
CA ASP A 9 4.66 2.42 15.03
C ASP A 9 5.35 1.72 13.86
N LYS A 10 5.62 0.42 13.98
CA LYS A 10 6.14 -0.37 12.88
C LYS A 10 5.16 -0.44 11.71
N LEU A 11 3.88 -0.64 11.98
CA LEU A 11 2.84 -0.64 10.95
C LEU A 11 2.71 0.73 10.28
N ALA A 12 2.77 1.82 11.06
CA ALA A 12 2.76 3.18 10.54
C ALA A 12 3.90 3.44 9.56
N GLN A 13 5.12 3.01 9.92
CA GLN A 13 6.28 3.12 9.05
C GLN A 13 6.12 2.32 7.75
N LEU A 14 5.63 1.08 7.83
CA LEU A 14 5.39 0.25 6.64
C LEU A 14 4.31 0.82 5.72
N SER A 15 3.32 1.51 6.29
CA SER A 15 2.24 2.15 5.56
C SER A 15 2.53 3.61 5.17
N MET A 16 3.69 4.17 5.53
CA MET A 16 4.04 5.58 5.33
C MET A 16 2.98 6.54 5.90
N LEU A 17 2.44 6.20 7.08
CA LEU A 17 1.43 7.00 7.79
C LEU A 17 2.06 7.66 9.03
N GLU A 18 1.72 8.93 9.25
CA GLU A 18 2.01 9.61 10.50
C GLU A 18 0.84 9.39 11.46
N LEU A 19 1.13 8.91 12.68
CA LEU A 19 0.10 8.63 13.68
C LEU A 19 0.00 9.76 14.71
N PRO A 20 -1.22 10.04 15.20
CA PRO A 20 -1.39 10.95 16.33
C PRO A 20 -0.74 10.40 17.60
N GLN A 21 -0.49 11.28 18.57
CA GLN A 21 0.07 10.91 19.87
C GLN A 21 -0.87 10.00 20.66
N ASP A 22 -2.17 10.28 20.62
CA ASP A 22 -3.20 9.39 21.18
C ASP A 22 -3.54 8.30 20.17
N LYS A 23 -3.05 7.09 20.44
CA LYS A 23 -3.23 5.91 19.61
C LYS A 23 -4.31 4.96 20.16
N GLN A 24 -4.97 5.29 21.27
CA GLN A 24 -5.81 4.34 21.98
C GLN A 24 -7.03 3.92 21.14
N ALA A 25 -7.69 4.88 20.50
CA ALA A 25 -8.81 4.59 19.59
C ALA A 25 -8.39 3.73 18.39
N LEU A 26 -7.19 3.98 17.84
CA LEU A 26 -6.68 3.22 16.70
C LEU A 26 -6.37 1.77 17.08
N LYS A 27 -5.79 1.54 18.26
CA LYS A 27 -5.56 0.19 18.80
C LYS A 27 -6.88 -0.57 18.95
N GLN A 28 -7.87 0.07 19.59
CA GLN A 28 -9.18 -0.55 19.82
C GLN A 28 -9.86 -0.93 18.50
N ASN A 29 -9.86 -0.03 17.51
CA ASN A 29 -10.45 -0.31 16.20
C ASN A 29 -9.73 -1.47 15.49
N LEU A 30 -8.39 -1.53 15.58
CA LEU A 30 -7.62 -2.60 14.96
C LEU A 30 -7.84 -3.95 15.65
N GLU A 31 -7.95 -3.96 16.98
CA GLU A 31 -8.32 -5.15 17.75
C GLU A 31 -9.72 -5.65 17.39
N GLU A 32 -10.69 -4.75 17.21
CA GLU A 32 -12.05 -5.12 16.78
C GLU A 32 -12.06 -5.75 15.39
N VAL A 33 -11.36 -5.15 14.42
CA VAL A 33 -11.26 -5.67 13.05
C VAL A 33 -10.60 -7.05 13.03
N LEU A 34 -9.51 -7.23 13.77
CA LEU A 34 -8.83 -8.54 13.86
C LEU A 34 -9.69 -9.58 14.57
N GLY A 35 -10.37 -9.20 15.65
CA GLY A 35 -11.30 -10.09 16.34
C GLY A 35 -12.46 -10.50 15.44
N PHE A 36 -12.94 -9.62 14.55
CA PHE A 36 -13.92 -9.98 13.53
C PHE A 36 -13.36 -10.96 12.50
N MET A 37 -12.09 -10.82 12.11
CA MET A 37 -11.42 -11.74 11.18
C MET A 37 -11.20 -13.14 11.77
N ASP A 38 -11.07 -13.28 13.09
CA ASP A 38 -10.90 -14.59 13.74
C ASP A 38 -12.06 -15.56 13.45
N ASN A 39 -13.25 -15.04 13.12
CA ASN A 39 -14.38 -15.85 12.67
C ASN A 39 -14.05 -16.70 11.43
N LEU A 40 -13.18 -16.20 10.54
CA LEU A 40 -12.75 -16.94 9.35
C LEU A 40 -11.95 -18.21 9.70
N SER A 41 -11.28 -18.22 10.86
CA SER A 41 -10.50 -19.39 11.31
C SER A 41 -11.38 -20.58 11.73
N THR A 42 -12.68 -20.37 11.90
CA THR A 42 -13.65 -21.42 12.24
C THR A 42 -14.18 -22.19 11.02
N LEU A 43 -13.89 -21.68 9.82
CA LEU A 43 -14.35 -22.27 8.57
C LEU A 43 -13.40 -23.38 8.14
N ASP A 44 -13.96 -24.54 7.82
CA ASP A 44 -13.23 -25.62 7.16
C ASP A 44 -13.04 -25.27 5.68
N LEU A 45 -11.78 -25.12 5.26
CA LEU A 45 -11.40 -24.79 3.89
C LEU A 45 -10.80 -25.99 3.16
N GLU A 46 -10.85 -27.20 3.74
CA GLU A 46 -10.31 -28.40 3.11
C GLU A 46 -11.00 -28.67 1.76
N GLY A 47 -10.19 -28.88 0.71
CA GLY A 47 -10.68 -29.15 -0.64
C GLY A 47 -11.22 -27.94 -1.41
N ILE A 48 -11.24 -26.74 -0.84
CA ILE A 48 -11.62 -25.52 -1.57
C ILE A 48 -10.47 -25.11 -2.49
N LYS A 49 -10.73 -25.08 -3.80
CA LYS A 49 -9.77 -24.56 -4.79
C LYS A 49 -9.57 -23.07 -4.59
N SER A 50 -8.31 -22.63 -4.62
CA SER A 50 -7.97 -21.21 -4.69
C SER A 50 -8.66 -20.57 -5.89
N LEU A 51 -9.06 -19.31 -5.74
CA LEU A 51 -9.57 -18.47 -6.83
C LEU A 51 -8.41 -18.10 -7.77
N GLU A 52 -7.87 -19.09 -8.47
CA GLU A 52 -6.91 -18.84 -9.54
C GLU A 52 -7.67 -18.29 -10.75
N THR A 53 -7.32 -17.09 -11.13
CA THR A 53 -7.78 -16.49 -12.39
C THR A 53 -6.95 -17.00 -13.55
N GLU A 54 -7.59 -16.99 -14.72
CA GLU A 54 -7.12 -17.31 -16.07
C GLU A 54 -5.64 -16.98 -16.38
N SER A 55 -5.11 -17.65 -17.40
CA SER A 55 -3.70 -17.57 -17.85
C SER A 55 -3.16 -16.14 -17.96
N THR A 56 -1.90 -15.95 -17.55
CA THR A 56 -1.21 -14.65 -17.63
C THR A 56 -1.09 -14.16 -19.08
N PRO A 57 -1.75 -13.05 -19.47
CA PRO A 57 -1.62 -12.51 -20.81
C PRO A 57 -0.22 -11.95 -21.03
N LEU A 58 0.37 -12.25 -22.18
CA LEU A 58 1.64 -11.67 -22.61
C LEU A 58 1.39 -10.39 -23.41
N ARG A 59 2.26 -9.40 -23.21
CA ARG A 59 2.31 -8.18 -24.04
C ARG A 59 3.25 -8.41 -25.21
N GLU A 60 2.83 -7.99 -26.40
CA GLU A 60 3.68 -7.95 -27.59
C GLU A 60 4.94 -7.09 -27.38
N ASP A 61 6.08 -7.53 -27.89
CA ASP A 61 7.36 -6.80 -27.81
C ASP A 61 7.47 -5.69 -28.88
N VAL A 62 6.53 -4.76 -28.84
CA VAL A 62 6.49 -3.62 -29.75
C VAL A 62 6.71 -2.33 -28.97
N PRO A 63 7.72 -1.51 -29.33
CA PRO A 63 7.94 -0.23 -28.67
C PRO A 63 6.81 0.75 -29.00
N PHE A 64 6.29 1.42 -27.97
CA PHE A 64 5.32 2.51 -28.11
C PHE A 64 5.88 3.77 -27.47
N CYS A 65 6.14 4.79 -28.29
CA CYS A 65 6.72 6.07 -27.86
C CYS A 65 5.83 7.23 -28.31
N ASP A 66 5.14 7.85 -27.36
CA ASP A 66 4.41 9.11 -27.58
C ASP A 66 5.13 10.26 -26.84
N PRO A 67 5.66 11.26 -27.58
CA PRO A 67 6.41 12.36 -26.99
C PRO A 67 5.57 13.31 -26.12
N SER A 68 4.24 13.21 -26.16
CA SER A 68 3.33 14.01 -25.33
C SER A 68 3.16 13.47 -23.90
N ILE A 69 3.47 12.18 -23.68
CA ILE A 69 3.30 11.51 -22.39
C ILE A 69 4.03 12.23 -21.24
N PRO A 70 5.32 12.60 -21.36
CA PRO A 70 6.04 13.27 -20.27
C PRO A 70 5.36 14.56 -19.81
N GLN A 71 4.89 15.38 -20.77
CA GLN A 71 4.19 16.64 -20.47
C GLN A 71 2.83 16.39 -19.79
N SER A 72 2.09 15.38 -20.25
CA SER A 72 0.81 14.98 -19.67
C SER A 72 0.94 14.50 -18.22
N ILE A 73 1.98 13.71 -17.93
CA ILE A 73 2.28 13.23 -16.57
C ILE A 73 2.67 14.40 -15.66
N LEU A 74 3.65 15.22 -16.07
CA LEU A 74 4.17 16.31 -15.24
C LEU A 74 3.14 17.41 -14.96
N LYS A 75 2.12 17.56 -15.81
CA LYS A 75 0.99 18.48 -15.56
C LYS A 75 0.26 18.18 -14.25
N HIS A 76 0.27 16.93 -13.80
CA HIS A 76 -0.38 16.51 -12.55
C HIS A 76 0.59 16.40 -11.37
N ALA A 77 1.88 16.68 -11.58
CA ALA A 77 2.87 16.65 -10.52
C ALA A 77 2.66 17.83 -9.55
N PRO A 78 2.68 17.60 -8.23
CA PRO A 78 2.62 18.69 -7.24
C PRO A 78 3.75 19.72 -7.43
N LYS A 79 4.93 19.26 -7.84
CA LYS A 79 6.07 20.10 -8.17
C LYS A 79 6.94 19.42 -9.21
N ALA A 80 7.21 20.12 -10.30
CA ALA A 80 8.09 19.66 -11.37
C ALA A 80 8.97 20.82 -11.87
N GLN A 81 10.18 20.50 -12.30
CA GLN A 81 11.11 21.45 -12.91
C GLN A 81 11.98 20.72 -13.93
N GLU A 82 12.18 21.34 -15.11
CA GLU A 82 13.10 20.86 -16.15
C GLU A 82 12.87 19.39 -16.58
N GLY A 83 11.62 18.91 -16.50
CA GLY A 83 11.29 17.52 -16.84
C GLY A 83 11.40 16.52 -15.68
N TYR A 84 11.71 16.99 -14.46
CA TYR A 84 11.88 16.16 -13.26
C TYR A 84 10.80 16.45 -12.21
N PHE A 85 10.48 15.44 -11.40
CA PHE A 85 9.73 15.63 -10.16
C PHE A 85 10.65 16.22 -9.10
N ILE A 86 10.16 17.22 -8.36
CA ILE A 86 10.91 17.83 -7.28
C ILE A 86 10.42 17.26 -5.95
N VAL A 87 11.32 16.54 -5.28
CA VAL A 87 11.10 15.91 -3.97
C VAL A 87 12.07 16.47 -2.94
N PRO A 88 11.76 16.38 -1.63
CA PRO A 88 12.71 16.69 -0.58
C PRO A 88 14.00 15.87 -0.75
N LYS A 89 15.14 16.48 -0.42
CA LYS A 89 16.43 15.80 -0.45
C LYS A 89 16.38 14.60 0.50
N ILE A 90 16.76 13.42 0.00
CA ILE A 90 16.95 12.25 0.84
C ILE A 90 18.16 12.53 1.74
N ILE A 91 17.92 12.61 3.05
CA ILE A 91 18.96 12.70 4.06
C ILE A 91 19.06 11.28 4.64
N GLU A 92 20.22 10.65 4.51
CA GLU A 92 20.49 9.41 5.23
C GLU A 92 20.65 9.77 6.72
N THR A 93 19.80 9.19 7.56
CA THR A 93 19.93 9.20 9.03
C THR A 93 20.64 7.97 9.51
#